data_AF-A0A2P6C9M9-F1
#
_entry.id   AF-A0A2P6C9M9-F1
#
_cell.length_a   1.000
_cell.length_b   1.000
_cell.length_c   1.000
_cell.angle_alpha   90.00
_cell.angle_beta   90.00
_cell.angle_gamma   90.00
#
_symmetry.space_group_name_H-M   'P 1'
#
loop_
_entity.id
_entity.type
_entity.pdbx_description
1 polymer ?
#
loop_
_entity_poly.entity_id
_entity_poly.type
_entity_poly.pdbx_seq_one_letter_code
_entity_poly.pdbx_strand_id
1 'polypeptide(L)'
;MVNNIGMYKFIFYSILIGILFLLVGCGVSNMKAKKGFVAYLKEHHHNKYEILTFKRNFNAANMNPNLFWVELALKENRNIVINFEWNAKDNALYVPFHYTEDRSIEALTHYQKQEIVLREALYQALDKDVFNMDVNVFNHTISIGLESEPTFKEFQYFSDKISAILEDYPKTWTREAHIEFKIKEEAKGFYELIVKPNTFNDSNESYRYKQHAIVANNYGSIKAVHINHIVEQEFSKPNSPVYLSNIWVNQKDLNSFYIAFEKHEPLKRPETNKNLTEGVGMYVVKMSYPNLVKETLTYYDYKTTSRDGIFLYLIDQLPEDYQFLIEHS
;
A
#
# COMPACT_ATOMS: atom_id res chain seq x y z
N MET A 1 -25.07 -45.03 44.34
CA MET A 1 -25.55 -43.91 43.51
C MET A 1 -24.40 -42.96 43.23
N VAL A 2 -23.61 -43.27 42.21
CA VAL A 2 -22.47 -42.45 41.73
C VAL A 2 -22.95 -41.82 40.43
N ASN A 3 -23.64 -40.67 40.50
CA ASN A 3 -24.01 -39.90 39.31
C ASN A 3 -24.10 -38.37 39.53
N ASN A 4 -23.90 -37.87 40.76
CA ASN A 4 -24.01 -36.43 41.02
C ASN A 4 -22.68 -35.66 40.95
N ILE A 5 -21.53 -36.28 41.24
CA ILE A 5 -20.25 -35.55 41.37
C ILE A 5 -19.75 -35.01 40.02
N GLY A 6 -20.02 -35.71 38.92
CA GLY A 6 -19.64 -35.27 37.57
C GLY A 6 -20.44 -34.05 37.08
N MET A 7 -21.74 -34.01 37.38
CA MET A 7 -22.63 -32.94 36.97
C MET A 7 -22.35 -31.63 37.72
N TYR A 8 -22.06 -31.70 39.04
CA TYR A 8 -21.64 -30.52 39.81
C TYR A 8 -20.30 -29.96 39.37
N LYS A 9 -19.31 -30.81 39.01
CA LYS A 9 -18.04 -30.35 38.44
C LYS A 9 -18.23 -29.68 37.08
N PHE A 10 -19.07 -30.24 36.21
CA PHE A 10 -19.37 -29.67 34.89
C PHE A 10 -20.09 -28.32 34.98
N ILE A 11 -21.08 -28.21 35.86
CA ILE A 11 -21.76 -26.94 36.16
C ILE A 11 -20.78 -25.93 36.75
N PHE A 12 -19.92 -26.34 37.69
CA PHE A 12 -18.91 -25.47 38.30
C PHE A 12 -17.90 -24.94 37.26
N TYR A 13 -17.37 -25.80 36.37
CA TYR A 13 -16.49 -25.36 35.29
C TYR A 13 -17.22 -24.48 34.26
N SER A 14 -18.50 -24.74 33.98
CA SER A 14 -19.30 -23.90 33.06
C SER A 14 -19.55 -22.51 33.65
N ILE A 15 -19.82 -22.42 34.96
CA ILE A 15 -19.93 -21.16 35.70
C ILE A 15 -18.58 -20.45 35.76
N LEU A 16 -17.48 -21.17 36.03
CA LEU A 16 -16.14 -20.60 36.07
C LEU A 16 -15.73 -20.04 34.69
N ILE A 17 -16.02 -20.77 33.61
CA ILE A 17 -15.84 -20.33 32.23
C ILE A 17 -16.73 -19.13 31.92
N GLY A 18 -18.00 -19.13 32.35
CA GLY A 18 -18.91 -17.99 32.21
C GLY A 18 -18.42 -16.73 32.95
N ILE A 19 -17.86 -16.90 34.16
CA ILE A 19 -17.24 -15.82 34.95
C ILE A 19 -15.93 -15.34 34.30
N LEU A 20 -15.11 -16.25 33.77
CA LEU A 20 -13.93 -15.91 32.98
C LEU A 20 -14.30 -15.14 31.71
N PHE A 21 -15.37 -15.51 31.01
CA PHE A 21 -15.90 -14.76 29.86
C PHE A 21 -16.46 -13.39 30.24
N LEU A 22 -17.06 -13.25 31.44
CA LEU A 22 -17.48 -11.96 31.98
C LEU A 22 -16.29 -11.07 32.38
N LEU A 23 -15.21 -11.65 32.90
CA LEU A 23 -14.03 -10.91 33.36
C LEU A 23 -13.06 -10.52 32.24
N VAL A 24 -13.00 -11.29 31.15
CA VAL A 24 -12.09 -11.03 30.02
C VAL A 24 -12.66 -10.02 29.01
N GLY A 25 -13.96 -9.66 29.09
CA GLY A 25 -14.64 -8.90 28.02
C GLY A 25 -15.35 -7.59 28.39
N CYS A 26 -15.43 -7.18 29.67
CA CYS A 26 -16.24 -6.01 30.06
C CYS A 26 -15.52 -4.66 29.84
N GLY A 27 -15.29 -4.28 28.58
CA GLY A 27 -14.90 -2.91 28.23
C GLY A 27 -16.02 -1.89 28.54
N VAL A 28 -15.68 -0.61 28.58
CA VAL A 28 -16.62 0.50 28.82
C VAL A 28 -17.84 0.37 27.90
N SER A 29 -19.06 0.45 28.44
CA SER A 29 -20.28 0.33 27.64
C SER A 29 -20.38 1.44 26.59
N ASN A 30 -20.98 1.17 25.43
CA ASN A 30 -21.06 2.14 24.33
C ASN A 30 -21.70 3.46 24.78
N MET A 31 -22.73 3.39 25.63
CA MET A 31 -23.41 4.57 26.16
C MET A 31 -22.50 5.41 27.07
N LYS A 32 -21.74 4.75 27.96
CA LYS A 32 -20.79 5.44 28.85
C LYS A 32 -19.63 6.03 28.07
N ALA A 33 -19.10 5.29 27.10
CA ALA A 33 -18.04 5.73 26.20
C ALA A 33 -18.46 6.96 25.38
N LYS A 34 -19.63 6.91 24.74
CA LYS A 34 -20.16 8.04 23.96
C LYS A 34 -20.41 9.27 24.83
N LYS A 35 -20.95 9.09 26.05
CA LYS A 35 -21.16 10.20 27.00
C LYS A 35 -19.83 10.84 27.42
N GLY A 36 -18.81 10.04 27.73
CA GLY A 36 -17.46 10.53 28.05
C GLY A 36 -16.85 11.31 26.90
N PHE A 37 -16.96 10.78 25.67
CA PHE A 37 -16.45 11.44 24.48
C PHE A 37 -17.18 12.76 24.16
N VAL A 38 -18.51 12.83 24.32
CA VAL A 38 -19.27 14.08 24.18
C VAL A 38 -18.81 15.12 25.21
N ALA A 39 -18.54 14.71 26.46
CA ALA A 39 -18.01 15.62 27.47
C ALA A 39 -16.62 16.15 27.08
N TYR A 40 -15.74 15.28 26.60
CA TYR A 40 -14.42 15.64 26.09
C TYR A 40 -14.49 16.67 24.96
N LEU A 41 -15.36 16.45 23.96
CA LEU A 41 -15.55 17.42 22.86
C LEU A 41 -16.10 18.77 23.32
N LYS A 42 -16.97 18.76 24.34
CA LYS A 42 -17.52 19.99 24.91
C LYS A 42 -16.43 20.80 25.65
N GLU A 43 -15.59 20.11 26.42
CA GLU A 43 -14.55 20.70 27.24
C GLU A 43 -13.38 21.22 26.40
N HIS A 44 -12.85 20.39 25.50
CA HIS A 44 -11.60 20.70 24.79
C HIS A 44 -11.82 21.32 23.39
N HIS A 45 -12.99 21.13 22.79
CA HIS A 45 -13.27 21.58 21.42
C HIS A 45 -14.54 22.43 21.31
N HIS A 46 -15.14 22.85 22.43
CA HIS A 46 -16.31 23.73 22.48
C HIS A 46 -17.48 23.31 21.56
N ASN A 47 -17.68 21.99 21.37
CA ASN A 47 -18.68 21.44 20.44
C ASN A 47 -18.52 21.88 18.96
N LYS A 48 -17.30 22.20 18.52
CA LYS A 48 -16.94 22.52 17.12
C LYS A 48 -17.26 21.39 16.13
N TYR A 49 -17.36 20.15 16.63
CA TYR A 49 -17.57 18.95 15.84
C TYR A 49 -18.96 18.33 16.05
N GLU A 50 -19.45 17.66 15.01
CA GLU A 50 -20.63 16.80 15.03
C GLU A 50 -20.19 15.33 14.91
N ILE A 51 -20.71 14.47 15.78
CA ILE A 51 -20.38 13.04 15.77
C ILE A 51 -21.20 12.35 14.69
N LEU A 52 -20.55 11.90 13.62
CA LEU A 52 -21.18 11.13 12.55
C LEU A 52 -21.29 9.66 12.95
N THR A 53 -20.17 9.07 13.38
CA THR A 53 -20.08 7.66 13.77
C THR A 53 -19.40 7.53 15.13
N PHE A 54 -19.93 6.63 15.95
CA PHE A 54 -19.30 6.20 17.19
C PHE A 54 -19.64 4.73 17.42
N LYS A 55 -18.74 3.83 17.00
CA LYS A 55 -18.96 2.38 17.04
C LYS A 55 -17.77 1.70 17.72
N ARG A 56 -18.03 0.66 18.50
CA ARG A 56 -16.95 -0.15 19.10
C ARG A 56 -16.13 -0.76 17.97
N ASN A 57 -14.81 -0.58 18.00
CA ASN A 57 -13.92 -1.19 17.02
C ASN A 57 -13.30 -2.45 17.64
N PHE A 58 -13.90 -3.60 17.38
CA PHE A 58 -13.38 -4.89 17.79
C PHE A 58 -12.94 -5.62 16.51
N ASN A 59 -11.65 -5.62 16.21
CA ASN A 59 -11.11 -6.34 15.06
C ASN A 59 -10.18 -7.46 15.54
N ALA A 60 -9.95 -8.46 14.68
CA ALA A 60 -9.18 -9.66 15.03
C ALA A 60 -7.72 -9.36 15.46
N ALA A 61 -7.20 -8.19 15.10
CA ALA A 61 -5.84 -7.75 15.44
C ALA A 61 -5.76 -7.01 16.78
N ASN A 62 -6.84 -6.38 17.24
CA ASN A 62 -6.87 -5.58 18.47
C ASN A 62 -8.07 -5.98 19.33
N MET A 63 -7.83 -6.87 20.30
CA MET A 63 -8.84 -7.37 21.24
C MET A 63 -9.18 -6.36 22.35
N ASN A 64 -8.80 -5.08 22.24
CA ASN A 64 -9.08 -4.08 23.27
C ASN A 64 -10.57 -3.68 23.25
N PRO A 65 -11.36 -4.07 24.27
CA PRO A 65 -12.79 -3.83 24.26
C PRO A 65 -13.16 -2.36 24.53
N ASN A 66 -12.19 -1.48 24.78
CA ASN A 66 -12.40 -0.05 25.06
C ASN A 66 -12.14 0.87 23.86
N LEU A 67 -11.77 0.32 22.70
CA LEU A 67 -11.54 1.11 21.49
C LEU A 67 -12.81 1.32 20.68
N PHE A 68 -12.98 2.55 20.22
CA PHE A 68 -14.13 2.99 19.44
C PHE A 68 -13.65 3.69 18.19
N TRP A 69 -14.18 3.29 17.04
CA TRP A 69 -14.05 4.07 15.81
C TRP A 69 -14.97 5.27 15.88
N VAL A 70 -14.40 6.45 15.64
CA VAL A 70 -15.09 7.73 15.71
C VAL A 70 -14.92 8.46 14.38
N GLU A 71 -16.01 9.02 13.88
CA GLU A 71 -16.00 9.98 12.76
C GLU A 71 -16.63 11.28 13.23
N LEU A 72 -15.94 12.39 12.98
CA LEU A 72 -16.39 13.73 13.29
C LEU A 72 -16.47 14.57 12.02
N ALA A 73 -17.56 15.30 11.85
CA ALA A 73 -17.65 16.40 10.89
C ALA A 73 -17.40 17.73 11.59
N LEU A 74 -16.64 18.62 10.95
CA LEU A 74 -16.54 20.01 11.40
C LEU A 74 -17.87 20.73 11.12
N LYS A 75 -18.49 21.35 12.13
CA LYS A 75 -19.80 22.00 11.94
C LYS A 75 -19.76 23.19 10.98
N GLU A 76 -18.67 23.96 11.02
CA GLU A 76 -18.46 25.13 10.15
C GLU A 76 -18.31 24.76 8.67
N ASN A 77 -17.84 23.53 8.39
CA ASN A 77 -17.73 23.00 7.03
C ASN A 77 -17.81 21.47 7.09
N ARG A 78 -19.00 20.94 6.76
CA ARG A 78 -19.31 19.52 6.84
C ARG A 78 -18.54 18.62 5.87
N ASN A 79 -17.82 19.21 4.89
CA ASN A 79 -16.94 18.43 4.00
C ASN A 79 -15.66 17.98 4.72
N ILE A 80 -15.33 18.59 5.85
CA ILE A 80 -14.17 18.20 6.67
C ILE A 80 -14.64 17.13 7.64
N VAL A 81 -14.34 15.89 7.28
CA VAL A 81 -14.62 14.70 8.10
C VAL A 81 -13.30 14.06 8.51
N ILE A 82 -13.10 13.89 9.81
CA ILE A 82 -11.92 13.20 10.35
C ILE A 82 -12.36 11.91 11.02
N ASN A 83 -11.47 10.92 11.01
CA ASN A 83 -11.69 9.64 11.66
C ASN A 83 -10.48 9.25 12.51
N PHE A 84 -10.74 8.56 13.62
CA PHE A 84 -9.71 8.09 14.54
C PHE A 84 -10.28 7.05 15.50
N GLU A 85 -9.38 6.42 16.25
CA GLU A 85 -9.75 5.52 17.34
C GLU A 85 -9.75 6.27 18.68
N TRP A 86 -10.81 6.06 19.46
CA TRP A 86 -10.99 6.61 20.80
C TRP A 86 -10.86 5.51 21.84
N ASN A 87 -10.01 5.73 22.84
CA ASN A 87 -9.89 4.85 24.00
C ASN A 87 -10.82 5.36 25.11
N ALA A 88 -11.94 4.66 25.30
CA ALA A 88 -12.95 5.02 26.28
C ALA A 88 -12.53 4.77 27.74
N LYS A 89 -11.48 3.97 27.97
CA LYS A 89 -10.95 3.77 29.33
C LYS A 89 -10.18 5.00 29.79
N ASP A 90 -9.37 5.55 28.90
CA ASP A 90 -8.44 6.65 29.21
C ASP A 90 -9.02 8.02 28.83
N ASN A 91 -10.18 8.04 28.16
CA ASN A 91 -10.79 9.24 27.57
C ASN A 91 -9.80 10.05 26.72
N ALA A 92 -9.09 9.36 25.85
CA ALA A 92 -8.09 9.95 24.97
C ALA A 92 -8.15 9.31 23.57
N LEU A 93 -7.60 10.04 22.59
CA LEU A 93 -7.35 9.47 21.27
C LEU A 93 -6.34 8.33 21.41
N TYR A 94 -6.64 7.20 20.79
CA TYR A 94 -5.72 6.08 20.71
C TYR A 94 -4.74 6.32 19.57
N VAL A 95 -3.46 6.36 19.91
CA VAL A 95 -2.36 6.45 18.96
C VAL A 95 -1.50 5.20 19.14
N PRO A 96 -1.40 4.30 18.15
CA PRO A 96 -0.51 3.15 18.26
C PRO A 96 0.94 3.61 18.49
N PHE A 97 1.69 2.90 19.32
CA PHE A 97 3.05 3.28 19.76
C PHE A 97 4.07 3.55 18.64
N HIS A 98 3.79 3.14 17.40
CA HIS A 98 4.66 3.33 16.25
C HIS A 98 4.42 4.63 15.48
N TYR A 99 3.38 5.41 15.83
CA TYR A 99 3.12 6.70 15.19
C TYR A 99 3.79 7.82 15.99
N THR A 100 4.61 8.62 15.32
CA THR A 100 5.33 9.78 15.88
C THR A 100 4.66 11.12 15.56
N GLU A 101 3.60 11.11 14.75
CA GLU A 101 2.90 12.32 14.30
C GLU A 101 1.84 12.79 15.30
N ASP A 102 1.60 14.11 15.36
CA ASP A 102 0.47 14.66 16.11
C ASP A 102 -0.85 14.24 15.44
N ARG A 103 -1.60 13.39 16.15
CA ARG A 103 -2.90 12.85 15.73
C ARG A 103 -4.05 13.46 16.51
N SER A 104 -3.86 14.62 17.13
CA SER A 104 -4.95 15.35 17.80
C SER A 104 -6.11 15.67 16.84
N ILE A 105 -7.31 15.85 17.39
CA ILE A 105 -8.52 16.20 16.61
C ILE A 105 -8.27 17.45 15.74
N GLU A 106 -7.57 18.46 16.27
CA GLU A 106 -7.26 19.68 15.52
C GLU A 106 -6.20 19.43 14.42
N ALA A 107 -5.17 18.63 14.70
CA ALA A 107 -4.16 18.27 13.69
C ALA A 107 -4.80 17.49 12.53
N LEU A 108 -5.64 16.49 12.82
CA LEU A 108 -6.40 15.76 11.81
C LEU A 108 -7.33 16.69 11.01
N THR A 109 -7.96 17.66 11.68
CA THR A 109 -8.84 18.64 11.02
C THR A 109 -8.05 19.56 10.10
N HIS A 110 -6.88 20.02 10.54
CA HIS A 110 -5.99 20.85 9.72
C HIS A 110 -5.47 20.09 8.50
N TYR A 111 -5.07 18.84 8.70
CA TYR A 111 -4.66 17.95 7.63
C TYR A 111 -5.77 17.74 6.60
N GLN A 112 -6.99 17.41 7.03
CA GLN A 112 -8.13 17.21 6.12
C GLN A 112 -8.48 18.48 5.32
N LYS A 113 -8.30 19.67 5.91
CA LYS A 113 -8.45 20.94 5.18
C LYS A 113 -7.43 21.06 4.05
N GLN A 114 -6.17 20.76 4.32
CA GLN A 114 -5.10 20.82 3.32
C GLN A 114 -5.27 19.74 2.24
N GLU A 115 -5.67 18.53 2.64
CA GLU A 115 -6.00 17.45 1.70
C GLU A 115 -7.06 17.88 0.69
N ILE A 116 -8.16 18.49 1.16
CA ILE A 116 -9.25 18.95 0.27
C ILE A 116 -8.71 19.97 -0.74
N VAL A 117 -7.95 20.96 -0.29
CA VAL A 117 -7.40 22.02 -1.15
C VAL A 117 -6.39 21.45 -2.16
N LEU A 118 -5.48 20.58 -1.72
CA LEU A 118 -4.51 19.92 -2.60
C LEU A 118 -5.21 19.06 -3.66
N ARG A 119 -6.21 18.28 -3.24
CA ARG A 119 -7.01 17.47 -4.15
C ARG A 119 -7.73 18.33 -5.18
N GLU A 120 -8.35 19.43 -4.75
CA GLU A 120 -8.98 20.39 -5.67
C GLU A 120 -7.96 21.00 -6.65
N ALA A 121 -6.75 21.35 -6.21
CA ALA A 121 -5.69 21.87 -7.07
C ALA A 121 -5.27 20.83 -8.13
N LEU A 122 -5.10 19.56 -7.73
CA LEU A 122 -4.80 18.46 -8.65
C LEU A 122 -5.93 18.25 -9.66
N TYR A 123 -7.20 18.22 -9.24
CA TYR A 123 -8.33 18.12 -10.17
C TYR A 123 -8.38 19.32 -11.12
N GLN A 124 -8.32 20.54 -10.62
CA GLN A 124 -8.37 21.73 -11.48
C GLN A 124 -7.25 21.75 -12.52
N ALA A 125 -6.07 21.25 -12.16
CA ALA A 125 -4.97 21.13 -13.09
C ALA A 125 -5.21 20.00 -14.10
N LEU A 126 -5.56 18.79 -13.66
CA LEU A 126 -5.47 17.57 -14.48
C LEU A 126 -6.79 17.10 -15.10
N ASP A 127 -7.96 17.52 -14.58
CA ASP A 127 -9.27 16.93 -14.89
C ASP A 127 -9.63 16.96 -16.39
N LYS A 128 -9.14 17.96 -17.13
CA LYS A 128 -9.37 18.06 -18.58
C LYS A 128 -8.52 17.08 -19.41
N ASP A 129 -7.44 16.57 -18.83
CA ASP A 129 -6.45 15.74 -19.50
C ASP A 129 -6.64 14.25 -19.18
N VAL A 130 -7.60 13.90 -18.32
CA VAL A 130 -7.78 12.55 -17.78
C VAL A 130 -9.24 12.09 -17.91
N PHE A 131 -9.45 10.79 -18.05
CA PHE A 131 -10.79 10.19 -18.06
C PHE A 131 -11.40 10.12 -16.66
N ASN A 132 -10.58 9.77 -15.67
CA ASN A 132 -10.93 9.84 -14.27
C ASN A 132 -9.66 10.06 -13.43
N MET A 133 -9.85 10.48 -12.18
CA MET A 133 -8.76 10.58 -11.24
C MET A 133 -9.25 10.33 -9.82
N ASP A 134 -8.42 9.67 -9.03
CA ASP A 134 -8.56 9.52 -7.59
C ASP A 134 -7.27 9.96 -6.90
N VAL A 135 -7.39 10.71 -5.80
CA VAL A 135 -6.25 11.27 -5.07
C VAL A 135 -6.35 10.84 -3.62
N ASN A 136 -5.33 10.13 -3.15
CA ASN A 136 -5.17 9.75 -1.76
C ASN A 136 -3.91 10.39 -1.18
N VAL A 137 -4.10 11.56 -0.57
CA VAL A 137 -3.02 12.35 0.02
C VAL A 137 -2.35 11.61 1.17
N PHE A 138 -3.11 10.86 1.97
CA PHE A 138 -2.56 10.10 3.10
C PHE A 138 -1.56 9.03 2.66
N ASN A 139 -1.94 8.25 1.65
CA ASN A 139 -1.07 7.21 1.09
C ASN A 139 -0.06 7.76 0.07
N HIS A 140 -0.11 9.06 -0.22
CA HIS A 140 0.72 9.69 -1.25
C HIS A 140 0.56 9.01 -2.63
N THR A 141 -0.67 8.62 -2.97
CA THR A 141 -0.98 7.95 -4.24
C THR A 141 -1.98 8.75 -5.07
N ILE A 142 -1.79 8.73 -6.38
CA ILE A 142 -2.72 9.29 -7.36
C ILE A 142 -3.05 8.19 -8.36
N SER A 143 -4.32 7.97 -8.66
CA SER A 143 -4.76 7.04 -9.71
C SER A 143 -5.32 7.86 -10.85
N ILE A 144 -4.72 7.78 -12.03
CA ILE A 144 -5.14 8.49 -13.23
C ILE A 144 -5.67 7.47 -14.24
N GLY A 145 -6.93 7.65 -14.65
CA GLY A 145 -7.52 6.93 -15.78
C GLY A 145 -7.34 7.70 -17.08
N LEU A 146 -6.89 7.03 -18.12
CA LEU A 146 -6.72 7.56 -19.48
C LEU A 146 -7.54 6.75 -20.48
N GLU A 147 -7.84 7.33 -21.64
CA GLU A 147 -8.52 6.63 -22.73
C GLU A 147 -7.58 5.62 -23.44
N SER A 148 -6.27 5.83 -23.40
CA SER A 148 -5.24 4.97 -24.00
C SER A 148 -3.98 4.91 -23.14
N GLU A 149 -3.06 4.00 -23.48
CA GLU A 149 -1.75 3.95 -22.81
C GLU A 149 -1.00 5.28 -22.95
N PRO A 150 -0.39 5.78 -21.85
CA PRO A 150 0.42 6.99 -21.89
C PRO A 150 1.72 6.76 -22.67
N THR A 151 2.07 7.74 -23.49
CA THR A 151 3.39 7.88 -24.11
C THR A 151 4.40 8.46 -23.13
N PHE A 152 5.69 8.32 -23.42
CA PHE A 152 6.75 8.92 -22.61
C PHE A 152 6.58 10.44 -22.44
N LYS A 153 6.14 11.15 -23.48
CA LYS A 153 5.89 12.60 -23.42
C LYS A 153 4.74 12.94 -22.48
N GLU A 154 3.69 12.11 -22.44
CA GLU A 154 2.59 12.29 -21.52
C GLU A 154 3.02 12.03 -20.07
N PHE A 155 3.87 11.04 -19.81
CA PHE A 155 4.47 10.86 -18.49
C PHE A 155 5.24 12.10 -18.03
N GLN A 156 6.08 12.67 -18.90
CA GLN A 156 6.81 13.92 -18.58
C GLN A 156 5.83 15.07 -18.28
N TYR A 157 4.83 15.26 -19.13
CA TYR A 157 3.80 16.27 -18.94
C TYR A 157 3.07 16.14 -17.59
N PHE A 158 2.59 14.94 -17.26
CA PHE A 158 1.93 14.68 -15.97
C PHE A 158 2.89 14.89 -14.82
N SER A 159 4.14 14.45 -14.98
CA SER A 159 5.12 14.57 -13.91
C SER A 159 5.44 16.02 -13.55
N ASP A 160 5.67 16.87 -14.55
CA ASP A 160 6.01 18.27 -14.33
C ASP A 160 4.85 19.00 -13.67
N LYS A 161 3.63 18.73 -14.15
CA LYS A 161 2.41 19.35 -13.65
C LYS A 161 2.08 18.94 -12.23
N ILE A 162 2.20 17.65 -11.91
CA ILE A 162 1.99 17.14 -10.55
C ILE A 162 3.09 17.66 -9.62
N SER A 163 4.36 17.60 -10.03
CA SER A 163 5.47 18.09 -9.21
C SER A 163 5.29 19.55 -8.82
N ALA A 164 4.94 20.42 -9.79
CA ALA A 164 4.72 21.84 -9.53
C ALA A 164 3.61 22.09 -8.51
N ILE A 165 2.53 21.30 -8.53
CA ILE A 165 1.45 21.42 -7.56
C ILE A 165 1.90 20.96 -6.18
N LEU A 166 2.61 19.82 -6.09
CA LEU A 166 3.04 19.26 -4.81
C LEU A 166 4.05 20.15 -4.08
N GLU A 167 4.85 20.94 -4.81
CA GLU A 167 5.78 21.93 -4.25
C GLU A 167 5.10 23.02 -3.41
N ASP A 168 3.83 23.34 -3.70
CA ASP A 168 3.04 24.32 -2.93
C ASP A 168 2.53 23.75 -1.59
N TYR A 169 2.59 22.42 -1.40
CA TYR A 169 2.03 21.72 -0.23
C TYR A 169 3.05 20.80 0.49
N PRO A 170 4.26 21.27 0.82
CA PRO A 170 5.35 20.42 1.34
C PRO A 170 5.09 19.88 2.76
N LYS A 171 4.12 20.44 3.48
CA LYS A 171 3.70 19.96 4.82
C LYS A 171 2.57 18.93 4.77
N THR A 172 1.89 18.83 3.63
CA THR A 172 0.75 17.92 3.43
C THR A 172 1.18 16.70 2.65
N TRP A 173 2.00 16.89 1.61
CA TRP A 173 2.62 15.82 0.84
C TRP A 173 4.09 15.74 1.20
N THR A 174 4.47 14.70 1.94
CA THR A 174 5.79 14.62 2.61
C THR A 174 6.70 13.53 2.05
N ARG A 175 6.21 12.81 1.03
CA ARG A 175 6.89 11.67 0.40
C ARG A 175 6.85 11.80 -1.11
N GLU A 176 7.58 10.94 -1.80
CA GLU A 176 7.39 10.77 -3.24
C GLU A 176 5.96 10.35 -3.57
N ALA A 177 5.45 10.83 -4.70
CA ALA A 177 4.14 10.51 -5.19
C ALA A 177 4.18 9.30 -6.11
N HIS A 178 3.28 8.36 -5.84
CA HIS A 178 3.09 7.16 -6.64
C HIS A 178 1.85 7.35 -7.52
N ILE A 179 2.06 7.52 -8.83
CA ILE A 179 0.96 7.77 -9.77
C ILE A 179 0.72 6.55 -10.65
N GLU A 180 -0.38 5.86 -10.38
CA GLU A 180 -0.82 4.71 -11.17
C GLU A 180 -1.59 5.20 -12.42
N PHE A 181 -1.20 4.72 -13.61
CA PHE A 181 -1.90 5.01 -14.86
C PHE A 181 -2.73 3.82 -15.33
N LYS A 182 -4.05 3.98 -15.34
CA LYS A 182 -5.02 2.99 -15.81
C LYS A 182 -5.55 3.39 -17.16
N ILE A 183 -5.71 2.44 -18.07
CA ILE A 183 -6.51 2.66 -19.27
C ILE A 183 -7.98 2.42 -18.92
N LYS A 184 -8.88 3.05 -19.64
CA LYS A 184 -10.31 2.75 -19.61
C LYS A 184 -10.55 1.24 -19.67
N GLU A 185 -11.46 0.77 -18.81
CA GLU A 185 -11.82 -0.64 -18.61
C GLU A 185 -10.78 -1.48 -17.83
N GLU A 186 -9.58 -0.97 -17.55
CA GLU A 186 -8.63 -1.67 -16.68
C GLU A 186 -8.83 -1.33 -15.20
N ALA A 187 -8.86 -2.36 -14.36
CA ALA A 187 -8.89 -2.17 -12.91
C ALA A 187 -7.56 -1.68 -12.34
N LYS A 188 -6.45 -2.01 -13.01
CA LYS A 188 -5.08 -1.77 -12.54
C LYS A 188 -4.15 -1.43 -13.70
N GLY A 189 -3.35 -0.40 -13.50
CA GLY A 189 -2.42 0.11 -14.50
C GLY A 189 -1.17 -0.75 -14.63
N PHE A 190 -0.61 -0.84 -15.83
CA PHE A 190 0.71 -1.47 -16.01
C PHE A 190 1.86 -0.53 -15.63
N TYR A 191 1.70 0.78 -15.84
CA TYR A 191 2.75 1.75 -15.53
C TYR A 191 2.41 2.55 -14.29
N GLU A 192 3.44 2.88 -13.53
CA GLU A 192 3.39 3.79 -12.41
C GLU A 192 4.53 4.80 -12.55
N LEU A 193 4.22 6.07 -12.31
CA LEU A 193 5.18 7.16 -12.32
C LEU A 193 5.50 7.56 -10.89
N ILE A 194 6.78 7.63 -10.57
CA ILE A 194 7.28 8.14 -9.29
C ILE A 194 7.67 9.60 -9.47
N VAL A 195 6.97 10.48 -8.76
CA VAL A 195 7.21 11.92 -8.80
C VAL A 195 7.77 12.39 -7.48
N LYS A 196 8.95 13.00 -7.54
CA LYS A 196 9.62 13.58 -6.38
C LYS A 196 9.54 15.10 -6.45
N PRO A 197 8.79 15.76 -5.55
CA PRO A 197 8.84 17.21 -5.41
C PRO A 197 10.27 17.64 -5.05
N ASN A 198 10.74 18.79 -5.54
CA ASN A 198 12.09 19.28 -5.24
C ASN A 198 12.33 19.54 -3.75
N THR A 199 11.27 19.71 -2.97
CA THR A 199 11.33 19.90 -1.51
C THR A 199 11.51 18.60 -0.74
N PHE A 200 11.45 17.44 -1.40
CA PHE A 200 11.59 16.14 -0.74
C PHE A 200 13.05 15.89 -0.35
N ASN A 201 13.28 15.59 0.93
CA ASN A 201 14.60 15.21 1.42
C ASN A 201 14.67 13.70 1.64
N ASP A 202 15.40 13.01 0.77
CA ASP A 202 15.63 11.57 0.85
C ASP A 202 17.03 11.21 1.36
N SER A 203 17.75 12.13 2.00
CA SER A 203 19.15 11.94 2.45
C SER A 203 19.36 10.76 3.42
N ASN A 204 18.30 10.23 4.02
CA ASN A 204 18.36 9.14 4.98
C ASN A 204 17.93 7.80 4.38
N GLU A 205 17.46 7.78 3.13
CA GLU A 205 17.02 6.56 2.44
C GLU A 205 18.22 5.88 1.79
N SER A 206 18.42 4.58 2.04
CA SER A 206 19.53 3.84 1.43
C SER A 206 19.40 3.72 -0.10
N TYR A 207 18.18 3.73 -0.61
CA TYR A 207 17.85 3.65 -2.04
C TYR A 207 16.76 4.65 -2.37
N ARG A 208 16.87 5.28 -3.54
CA ARG A 208 16.02 6.41 -3.92
C ARG A 208 15.60 6.31 -5.36
N TYR A 209 14.34 6.58 -5.70
CA TYR A 209 13.95 6.71 -7.10
C TYR A 209 14.62 7.90 -7.79
N LYS A 210 14.94 7.75 -9.07
CA LYS A 210 15.24 8.88 -9.95
C LYS A 210 13.98 9.75 -10.06
N GLN A 211 14.18 11.06 -10.27
CA GLN A 211 13.07 11.94 -10.59
C GLN A 211 12.41 11.49 -11.90
N HIS A 212 11.08 11.46 -11.94
CA HIS A 212 10.30 11.00 -13.10
C HIS A 212 10.47 9.52 -13.44
N ALA A 213 10.86 8.70 -12.47
CA ALA A 213 11.03 7.26 -12.67
C ALA A 213 9.70 6.61 -13.06
N ILE A 214 9.70 5.88 -14.18
CA ILE A 214 8.58 5.06 -14.62
C ILE A 214 8.88 3.62 -14.21
N VAL A 215 7.99 3.03 -13.43
CA VAL A 215 8.09 1.64 -12.97
C VAL A 215 6.93 0.82 -13.54
N ALA A 216 7.13 -0.48 -13.63
CA ALA A 216 6.09 -1.41 -14.08
C ALA A 216 5.40 -2.07 -12.88
N ASN A 217 4.08 -2.19 -12.98
CA ASN A 217 3.27 -2.96 -12.07
C ASN A 217 3.22 -4.41 -12.54
N ASN A 218 3.97 -5.27 -11.85
CA ASN A 218 4.22 -6.66 -12.28
C ASN A 218 3.02 -7.60 -12.09
N TYR A 219 1.88 -7.09 -11.60
CA TYR A 219 0.70 -7.91 -11.33
C TYR A 219 -0.57 -7.11 -11.61
N GLY A 220 -1.60 -7.79 -12.12
CA GLY A 220 -2.99 -7.33 -12.11
C GLY A 220 -3.42 -6.51 -13.33
N SER A 221 -2.49 -5.89 -14.05
CA SER A 221 -2.77 -5.28 -15.36
C SER A 221 -2.81 -6.33 -16.46
N ILE A 222 -3.53 -6.05 -17.56
CA ILE A 222 -3.66 -6.96 -18.70
C ILE A 222 -2.28 -7.26 -19.30
N LYS A 223 -1.44 -6.22 -19.44
CA LYS A 223 -0.07 -6.35 -19.96
C LYS A 223 0.81 -7.23 -19.08
N ALA A 224 0.78 -7.07 -17.75
CA ALA A 224 1.56 -7.91 -16.84
C ALA A 224 1.10 -9.38 -16.87
N VAL A 225 -0.21 -9.62 -16.93
CA VAL A 225 -0.77 -10.97 -17.05
C VAL A 225 -0.33 -11.64 -18.36
N HIS A 226 -0.36 -10.90 -19.47
CA HIS A 226 0.12 -11.41 -20.76
C HIS A 226 1.61 -11.74 -20.72
N ILE A 227 2.45 -10.86 -20.17
CA ILE A 227 3.88 -11.10 -19.99
C ILE A 227 4.14 -12.35 -19.14
N ASN A 228 3.47 -12.47 -17.98
CA ASN A 228 3.62 -13.64 -17.12
C ASN A 228 3.24 -14.93 -17.85
N HIS A 229 2.14 -14.91 -18.61
CA HIS A 229 1.70 -16.07 -19.37
C HIS A 229 2.74 -16.54 -20.40
N ILE A 230 3.32 -15.61 -21.17
CA ILE A 230 4.35 -15.94 -22.17
C ILE A 230 5.62 -16.46 -21.49
N VAL A 231 6.05 -15.84 -20.39
CA VAL A 231 7.21 -16.30 -19.61
C VAL A 231 6.98 -17.70 -19.05
N GLU A 232 5.81 -17.97 -18.47
CA GLU A 232 5.49 -19.29 -17.95
C GLU A 232 5.45 -20.32 -19.08
N GLN A 233 4.84 -20.01 -20.23
CA GLN A 233 4.78 -20.91 -21.38
C GLN A 233 6.16 -21.24 -21.96
N GLU A 234 7.05 -20.24 -22.09
CA GLU A 234 8.35 -20.45 -22.70
C GLU A 234 9.35 -21.13 -21.75
N PHE A 235 9.30 -20.80 -20.46
CA PHE A 235 10.38 -21.17 -19.52
C PHE A 235 9.98 -22.18 -18.44
N SER A 236 8.70 -22.36 -18.13
CA SER A 236 8.30 -23.35 -17.13
C SER A 236 8.39 -24.78 -17.67
N LYS A 237 8.76 -25.70 -16.78
CA LYS A 237 8.68 -27.15 -17.00
C LYS A 237 7.83 -27.80 -15.91
N PRO A 238 7.26 -29.00 -16.12
CA PRO A 238 6.35 -29.64 -15.15
C PRO A 238 6.88 -29.73 -13.71
N ASN A 239 8.20 -29.86 -13.53
CA ASN A 239 8.84 -29.92 -12.21
C ASN A 239 9.81 -28.76 -11.96
N SER A 240 9.80 -27.74 -12.81
CA SER A 240 10.66 -26.56 -12.66
C SER A 240 9.89 -25.35 -13.17
N PRO A 241 8.90 -24.87 -12.40
CA PRO A 241 8.13 -23.70 -12.77
C PRO A 241 9.01 -22.46 -12.69
N VAL A 242 8.60 -21.43 -13.41
CA VAL A 242 9.12 -20.07 -13.23
C VAL A 242 8.02 -19.15 -12.74
N TYR A 243 8.39 -18.11 -12.00
CA TYR A 243 7.44 -17.10 -11.54
C TYR A 243 7.96 -15.70 -11.87
N LEU A 244 7.12 -14.89 -12.52
CA LEU A 244 7.43 -13.49 -12.78
C LEU A 244 7.76 -12.79 -11.45
N SER A 245 8.92 -12.17 -11.42
CA SER A 245 9.47 -11.53 -10.22
C SER A 245 9.51 -10.02 -10.37
N ASN A 246 10.04 -9.51 -11.49
CA ASN A 246 10.06 -8.08 -11.75
C ASN A 246 10.05 -7.75 -13.25
N ILE A 247 9.60 -6.54 -13.59
CA ILE A 247 9.71 -5.96 -14.93
C ILE A 247 10.34 -4.58 -14.78
N TRP A 248 11.46 -4.35 -15.47
CA TRP A 248 12.05 -3.04 -15.65
C TRP A 248 11.68 -2.51 -17.02
N VAL A 249 11.07 -1.33 -17.05
CA VAL A 249 10.69 -0.63 -18.28
C VAL A 249 11.79 0.35 -18.69
N ASN A 250 12.03 0.44 -19.99
CA ASN A 250 12.89 1.49 -20.53
C ASN A 250 12.23 2.86 -20.33
N GLN A 251 12.98 3.79 -19.76
CA GLN A 251 12.58 5.15 -19.42
C GLN A 251 12.38 6.06 -20.65
N LYS A 252 12.43 5.54 -21.88
CA LYS A 252 12.18 6.27 -23.13
C LYS A 252 11.31 5.47 -24.11
N ASP A 253 11.53 4.15 -24.18
CA ASP A 253 10.74 3.21 -24.98
C ASP A 253 9.90 2.28 -24.10
N LEU A 254 8.67 2.72 -23.81
CA LEU A 254 7.79 2.06 -22.85
C LEU A 254 7.41 0.61 -23.22
N ASN A 255 7.65 0.17 -24.46
CA ASN A 255 7.38 -1.20 -24.87
C ASN A 255 8.60 -2.13 -24.74
N SER A 256 9.77 -1.59 -24.38
CA SER A 256 10.98 -2.38 -24.18
C SER A 256 11.18 -2.71 -22.71
N PHE A 257 11.38 -3.99 -22.42
CA PHE A 257 11.43 -4.52 -21.05
C PHE A 257 12.64 -5.39 -20.81
N TYR A 258 13.19 -5.30 -19.59
CA TYR A 258 13.89 -6.41 -18.96
C TYR A 258 12.93 -7.07 -17.97
N ILE A 259 12.77 -8.39 -18.08
CA ILE A 259 11.83 -9.17 -17.29
C ILE A 259 12.64 -10.19 -16.48
N ALA A 260 12.51 -10.13 -15.16
CA ALA A 260 13.07 -11.09 -14.23
C ALA A 260 12.02 -12.14 -13.83
N PHE A 261 12.40 -13.41 -13.87
CA PHE A 261 11.56 -14.50 -13.38
C PHE A 261 12.40 -15.54 -12.61
N GLU A 262 11.92 -15.89 -11.42
CA GLU A 262 12.59 -16.81 -10.51
C GLU A 262 12.35 -18.24 -10.99
N LYS A 263 13.44 -18.99 -11.19
CA LYS A 263 13.39 -20.40 -11.51
C LYS A 263 13.29 -21.20 -10.23
N HIS A 264 12.33 -22.11 -10.20
CA HIS A 264 12.14 -23.03 -9.09
C HIS A 264 12.53 -24.47 -9.48
N GLU A 265 13.03 -25.23 -8.51
CA GLU A 265 13.28 -26.68 -8.64
C GLU A 265 12.64 -27.44 -7.47
N PRO A 266 12.39 -28.76 -7.61
CA PRO A 266 11.78 -29.54 -6.54
C PRO A 266 12.71 -29.58 -5.32
N LEU A 267 12.14 -29.39 -4.14
CA LEU A 267 12.88 -29.48 -2.88
C LEU A 267 13.49 -30.88 -2.73
N LYS A 268 14.82 -30.94 -2.59
CA LYS A 268 15.54 -32.18 -2.32
C LYS A 268 15.42 -32.55 -0.83
N ARG A 269 14.21 -32.79 -0.35
CA ARG A 269 13.96 -33.24 1.03
C ARG A 269 13.44 -34.68 1.03
N PRO A 270 13.96 -35.56 1.92
CA PRO A 270 13.68 -36.98 1.84
C PRO A 270 12.22 -37.39 2.15
N GLU A 271 11.38 -36.56 2.79
CA GLU A 271 10.11 -37.07 3.36
C GLU A 271 8.82 -36.25 3.20
N THR A 272 8.75 -35.13 2.48
CA THR A 272 7.45 -34.41 2.36
C THR A 272 7.21 -33.72 1.02
N ASN A 273 6.02 -34.01 0.46
CA ASN A 273 5.32 -33.36 -0.64
C ASN A 273 6.16 -33.01 -1.89
N LYS A 274 6.11 -33.89 -2.91
CA LYS A 274 6.78 -33.72 -4.22
C LYS A 274 6.39 -32.45 -4.99
N ASN A 275 5.35 -31.73 -4.53
CA ASN A 275 4.86 -30.52 -5.17
C ASN A 275 5.53 -29.24 -4.61
N LEU A 276 6.36 -29.35 -3.57
CA LEU A 276 7.06 -28.19 -3.02
C LEU A 276 8.32 -27.91 -3.85
N THR A 277 8.48 -26.65 -4.24
CA THR A 277 9.65 -26.17 -4.98
C THR A 277 10.37 -25.06 -4.22
N GLU A 278 11.65 -24.86 -4.53
CA GLU A 278 12.46 -23.76 -4.00
C GLU A 278 13.09 -22.97 -5.15
N GLY A 279 13.23 -21.64 -4.97
CA GLY A 279 13.91 -20.79 -5.92
C GLY A 279 15.40 -21.11 -5.95
N VAL A 280 15.94 -21.38 -7.14
CA VAL A 280 17.34 -21.77 -7.35
C VAL A 280 18.15 -20.74 -8.15
N GLY A 281 17.47 -19.77 -8.75
CA GLY A 281 18.12 -18.70 -9.50
C GLY A 281 17.10 -17.80 -10.18
N MET A 282 17.60 -16.76 -10.82
CA MET A 282 16.81 -15.75 -11.52
C MET A 282 17.21 -15.71 -13.00
N TYR A 283 16.25 -15.80 -13.89
CA TYR A 283 16.46 -15.44 -15.28
C TYR A 283 16.14 -13.96 -15.48
N VAL A 284 16.89 -13.31 -16.35
CA VAL A 284 16.61 -11.96 -16.84
C VAL A 284 16.58 -12.00 -18.36
N VAL A 285 15.45 -11.62 -18.94
CA VAL A 285 15.23 -11.63 -20.39
C VAL A 285 14.91 -10.22 -20.88
N LYS A 286 15.46 -9.82 -22.03
CA LYS A 286 15.04 -8.60 -22.71
C LYS A 286 14.00 -8.94 -23.77
N MET A 287 12.89 -8.24 -23.77
CA MET A 287 11.77 -8.44 -24.69
C MET A 287 11.09 -7.11 -25.03
N SER A 288 10.40 -7.09 -26.17
CA SER A 288 9.64 -5.91 -26.64
C SER A 288 8.17 -6.26 -26.91
N TYR A 289 7.24 -5.49 -26.32
CA TYR A 289 5.79 -5.64 -26.47
C TYR A 289 5.30 -5.10 -27.83
N PRO A 290 4.21 -5.64 -28.45
CA PRO A 290 3.31 -6.69 -27.97
C PRO A 290 3.75 -8.13 -28.26
N ASN A 291 4.74 -8.31 -29.15
CA ASN A 291 5.11 -9.64 -29.64
C ASN A 291 6.01 -10.42 -28.67
N LEU A 292 6.62 -9.73 -27.69
CA LEU A 292 7.47 -10.31 -26.65
C LEU A 292 8.59 -11.20 -27.19
N VAL A 293 9.17 -10.79 -28.32
CA VAL A 293 10.29 -11.52 -28.94
C VAL A 293 11.51 -11.40 -28.03
N LYS A 294 12.09 -12.55 -27.68
CA LYS A 294 13.31 -12.64 -26.87
C LYS A 294 14.52 -12.06 -27.62
N GLU A 295 15.15 -11.05 -27.02
CA GLU A 295 16.39 -10.44 -27.53
C GLU A 295 17.62 -11.01 -26.83
N THR A 296 17.61 -11.04 -25.49
CA THR A 296 18.73 -11.54 -24.66
C THR A 296 18.20 -12.35 -23.50
N LEU A 297 18.97 -13.32 -23.00
CA LEU A 297 18.65 -14.10 -21.80
C LEU A 297 19.90 -14.36 -20.97
N THR A 298 19.83 -14.05 -19.68
CA THR A 298 20.89 -14.29 -18.70
C THR A 298 20.32 -15.05 -17.50
N TYR A 299 21.13 -15.91 -16.88
CA TYR A 299 20.76 -16.67 -15.69
C TYR A 299 21.73 -16.40 -14.55
N TYR A 300 21.17 -16.14 -13.37
CA TYR A 300 21.90 -15.91 -12.12
C TYR A 300 21.58 -17.04 -11.15
N ASP A 301 22.59 -17.88 -10.86
CA ASP A 301 22.45 -19.01 -9.93
C ASP A 301 22.54 -18.50 -8.49
N TYR A 302 21.60 -18.90 -7.62
CA TYR A 302 21.62 -18.49 -6.22
C TYR A 302 22.75 -19.08 -5.38
N LYS A 303 23.50 -20.05 -5.93
CA LYS A 303 24.75 -20.52 -5.33
C LYS A 303 25.91 -19.53 -5.47
N THR A 304 25.86 -18.66 -6.49
CA THR A 304 26.91 -17.68 -6.78
C THR A 304 26.46 -16.25 -6.58
N THR A 305 25.16 -15.98 -6.70
CA THR A 305 24.57 -14.65 -6.53
C THR A 305 23.56 -14.72 -5.39
N SER A 306 23.73 -13.90 -4.35
CA SER A 306 22.79 -13.91 -3.23
C SER A 306 21.36 -13.65 -3.72
N ARG A 307 20.41 -14.48 -3.26
CA ARG A 307 18.98 -14.22 -3.45
C ARG A 307 18.58 -12.93 -2.74
N ASP A 308 19.13 -12.70 -1.55
CA ASP A 308 18.95 -11.46 -0.81
C ASP A 308 19.66 -10.32 -1.55
N GLY A 309 18.92 -9.28 -1.91
CA GLY A 309 19.44 -8.14 -2.68
C GLY A 309 19.50 -8.35 -4.19
N ILE A 310 19.01 -9.49 -4.72
CA ILE A 310 19.13 -9.80 -6.16
C ILE A 310 18.55 -8.70 -7.06
N PHE A 311 17.42 -8.08 -6.71
CA PHE A 311 16.81 -7.04 -7.55
C PHE A 311 17.67 -5.78 -7.66
N LEU A 312 18.37 -5.42 -6.59
CA LEU A 312 19.28 -4.28 -6.56
C LEU A 312 20.53 -4.60 -7.38
N TYR A 313 21.10 -5.78 -7.17
CA TYR A 313 22.20 -6.25 -8.00
C TYR A 313 21.82 -6.25 -9.49
N LEU A 314 20.62 -6.72 -9.84
CA LEU A 314 20.16 -6.78 -11.22
C LEU A 314 19.93 -5.40 -11.83
N ILE A 315 19.31 -4.46 -11.11
CA ILE A 315 19.08 -3.10 -11.65
C ILE A 315 20.40 -2.43 -12.02
N ASP A 316 21.47 -2.62 -11.23
CA ASP A 316 22.80 -2.07 -11.50
C ASP A 316 23.46 -2.67 -12.75
N GLN A 317 23.08 -3.89 -13.14
CA GLN A 317 23.56 -4.52 -14.38
C GLN A 317 22.78 -4.08 -15.63
N LEU A 318 21.62 -3.43 -15.48
CA LEU A 318 20.82 -2.99 -16.61
C LEU A 318 21.42 -1.75 -17.28
N PRO A 319 21.15 -1.52 -18.58
CA PRO A 319 21.49 -0.25 -19.21
C PRO A 319 20.85 0.93 -18.47
N GLU A 320 21.50 2.10 -18.49
CA GLU A 320 21.07 3.30 -17.75
C GLU A 320 19.60 3.67 -17.99
N ASP A 321 19.13 3.52 -19.23
CA ASP A 321 17.74 3.79 -19.62
C ASP A 321 16.71 2.83 -18.99
N TYR A 322 17.10 1.81 -18.22
CA TYR A 322 16.18 0.96 -17.44
C TYR A 322 16.36 1.13 -15.92
N GLN A 323 17.40 1.83 -15.51
CA GLN A 323 17.71 2.09 -14.11
C GLN A 323 16.85 3.25 -13.60
N PHE A 324 15.95 2.96 -12.67
CA PHE A 324 15.05 3.93 -12.06
C PHE A 324 15.36 4.21 -10.57
N LEU A 325 16.34 3.53 -9.97
CA LEU A 325 16.83 3.76 -8.60
C LEU A 325 18.25 4.36 -8.63
N ILE A 326 18.62 5.01 -7.52
CA ILE A 326 19.94 5.55 -7.21
C ILE A 326 20.36 4.99 -5.85
N GLU A 327 21.56 4.41 -5.78
CA GLU A 327 22.19 3.99 -4.53
C GLU A 327 23.00 5.16 -3.93
N HIS A 328 22.99 5.29 -2.60
CA HIS A 328 23.90 6.20 -1.91
C HIS A 328 25.31 5.62 -1.83
N SER A 329 26.31 6.40 -2.23
CA SER A 329 27.74 6.11 -2.01
C SER A 329 28.16 6.30 -0.56
#